data_AF-A0A377YR52-F1
#
_entry.id   AF-A0A377YR52-F1
#
_cell.length_a   1.000
_cell.length_b   1.000
_cell.length_c   1.000
_cell.angle_alpha   90.00
_cell.angle_beta   90.00
_cell.angle_gamma   90.00
#
_symmetry.space_group_name_H-M   'P 1'
#
loop_
_entity.id
_entity.type
_entity.pdbx_description
1 polymer ?
#
loop_
_entity_poly.entity_id
_entity_poly.type
_entity_poly.pdbx_seq_one_letter_code
_entity_poly.pdbx_strand_id
1 'polypeptide(L)' 'MTPDEIWLRLMKVSSLYGDRMVEIAQRLCAAASVDREALHAVGMTAAQAKLFFRLDEHELDETRPLAGTTGSSSVTG' A
#
# COMPACT_ATOMS: atom_id res chain seq x y z
N MET A 1 1.17 -7.57 0.28
CA MET A 1 0.97 -6.58 -0.80
C MET A 1 1.11 -7.29 -2.14
N THR A 2 0.23 -7.01 -3.09
CA THR A 2 0.37 -7.49 -4.47
C THR A 2 1.30 -6.57 -5.29
N PRO A 3 1.98 -7.09 -6.32
CA PRO A 3 2.87 -6.29 -7.17
C PRO A 3 2.17 -5.07 -7.80
N ASP A 4 0.92 -5.19 -8.23
CA ASP A 4 0.15 -4.09 -8.81
C ASP A 4 -0.08 -2.93 -7.83
N GLU A 5 -0.30 -3.22 -6.55
CA GLU A 5 -0.43 -2.21 -5.49
C GLU A 5 0.88 -1.45 -5.24
N ILE A 6 2.03 -2.14 -5.32
CA ILE A 6 3.36 -1.52 -5.19
C ILE A 6 3.56 -0.50 -6.32
N TRP A 7 3.18 -0.85 -7.55
CA TRP A 7 3.28 0.03 -8.71
C TRP A 7 2.37 1.26 -8.61
N LEU A 8 1.11 1.08 -8.19
CA LEU A 8 0.17 2.19 -7.97
C LEU A 8 0.70 3.20 -6.95
N ARG A 9 1.31 2.71 -5.86
CA ARG A 9 1.87 3.57 -4.81
C ARG A 9 3.13 4.28 -5.24
N LEU A 10 4.01 3.60 -5.97
CA LEU A 10 5.19 4.22 -6.55
C LEU A 10 4.82 5.35 -7.50
N MET A 11 3.78 5.16 -8.33
CA MET A 11 3.26 6.19 -9.21
C MET A 11 2.75 7.42 -8.43
N LYS A 12 2.06 7.22 -7.31
CA LYS A 12 1.59 8.35 -6.47
C LYS A 12 2.70 9.04 -5.66
N VAL A 13 3.76 8.33 -5.28
CA VAL A 13 4.92 8.93 -4.57
C VAL A 13 5.80 9.81 -5.50
N SER A 14 5.61 9.72 -6.82
CA SER A 14 5.97 10.72 -7.85
C SER A 14 7.26 11.52 -7.58
N SER A 15 8.37 10.79 -7.46
CA SER A 15 9.71 11.41 -7.46
C SER A 15 10.76 10.52 -8.14
N LEU A 16 10.40 9.30 -8.50
CA LEU A 16 11.29 8.31 -9.10
C LEU A 16 10.66 7.89 -10.43
N TYR A 17 11.23 8.39 -11.53
CA TYR A 17 10.76 8.09 -12.89
C TYR A 17 11.80 7.24 -13.63
N GLY A 18 11.35 6.43 -14.58
CA GLY A 18 12.19 5.58 -15.42
C GLY A 18 12.78 4.38 -14.67
N ASP A 19 14.05 4.08 -14.93
CA ASP A 19 14.73 2.86 -14.49
C ASP A 19 14.72 2.67 -12.97
N ARG A 20 14.87 3.78 -12.21
CA ARG A 20 14.80 3.74 -10.75
C ARG A 20 13.46 3.23 -10.22
N MET A 21 12.34 3.57 -10.87
CA MET A 21 11.02 3.11 -10.42
C MET A 21 10.90 1.59 -10.59
N VAL A 22 11.40 1.07 -11.71
CA VAL A 22 11.36 -0.36 -12.04
C VAL A 22 12.24 -1.15 -11.09
N GLU A 23 13.45 -0.66 -10.78
CA GLU A 23 14.37 -1.30 -9.84
C GLU A 23 13.76 -1.36 -8.43
N ILE A 24 13.15 -0.27 -7.98
CA ILE A 24 12.48 -0.19 -6.67
C ILE A 24 11.28 -1.15 -6.64
N ALA A 25 10.43 -1.15 -7.67
CA ALA A 25 9.27 -2.03 -7.74
C ALA A 25 9.67 -3.51 -7.72
N GLN A 26 10.73 -3.89 -8.45
CA GLN A 26 11.24 -5.26 -8.46
C GLN A 26 11.79 -5.67 -7.09
N ARG A 27 12.58 -4.80 -6.42
CA ARG A 27 13.12 -5.09 -5.09
C ARG A 27 12.02 -5.22 -4.04
N LEU A 28 10.98 -4.39 -4.13
CA LEU A 28 9.81 -4.48 -3.25
C LEU A 28 8.93 -5.70 -3.57
N CYS A 29 8.81 -6.09 -4.85
CA CYS A 29 8.10 -7.29 -5.27
C CYS A 29 8.83 -8.58 -4.85
N ALA A 30 10.16 -8.56 -4.82
CA ALA A 30 10.99 -9.66 -4.34
C ALA A 30 11.05 -9.72 -2.80
N ALA A 31 10.73 -8.62 -2.11
CA ALA A 31 10.64 -8.60 -0.67
C ALA A 31 9.35 -9.29 -0.20
N ALA A 32 9.48 -10.24 0.73
CA ALA A 32 8.32 -10.91 1.33
C ALA A 32 7.40 -9.95 2.11
N SER A 33 7.96 -8.81 2.57
CA SER A 33 7.24 -7.74 3.25
C SER A 33 7.83 -6.38 2.87
N VAL A 34 6.96 -5.40 2.61
CA VAL A 34 7.36 -4.03 2.27
C VAL A 34 7.43 -3.21 3.56
N ASP A 35 8.61 -3.22 4.18
CA ASP A 35 8.89 -2.50 5.42
C ASP A 35 9.65 -1.20 5.20
N ARG A 36 9.72 -0.36 6.25
CA ARG A 36 10.52 0.88 6.25
C ARG A 36 11.98 0.63 5.86
N GLU A 37 12.56 -0.50 6.29
CA GLU A 37 13.90 -0.91 5.90
C GLU A 37 14.00 -1.25 4.41
N ALA A 38 13.02 -1.97 3.85
CA ALA A 38 12.99 -2.28 2.42
C ALA A 38 12.91 -1.00 1.58
N LEU A 39 12.09 -0.04 1.98
CA LEU A 39 11.97 1.28 1.35
C LEU A 39 13.28 2.08 1.46
N HIS A 40 13.97 2.01 2.60
CA HIS A 40 15.26 2.68 2.77
C HIS A 40 16.38 2.01 1.95
N ALA A 41 16.37 0.68 1.86
CA ALA A 41 17.34 -0.12 1.11
C ALA A 41 17.27 0.11 -0.41
N VAL A 42 16.09 0.49 -0.91
CA VAL A 42 15.89 0.86 -2.33
C VAL A 42 16.10 2.36 -2.56
N GLY A 43 16.56 3.11 -1.56
CA GLY A 43 16.94 4.52 -1.67
C GLY A 43 15.80 5.52 -1.50
N MET A 44 14.65 5.10 -0.96
CA MET A 44 13.59 6.05 -0.61
C MET A 44 13.93 6.78 0.70
N THR A 45 13.62 8.07 0.71
CA THR A 45 13.75 8.90 1.91
C THR A 45 12.67 8.58 2.93
N ALA A 46 12.91 8.92 4.20
CA ALA A 46 11.92 8.75 5.27
C ALA A 46 10.57 9.43 4.95
N ALA A 47 10.57 10.56 4.24
CA ALA A 47 9.36 11.24 3.81
C ALA A 47 8.57 10.44 2.75
N GLN A 48 9.27 9.86 1.77
CA GLN A 48 8.66 9.01 0.74
C GLN A 48 8.12 7.70 1.34
N ALA A 49 8.86 7.09 2.26
CA ALA A 49 8.39 5.91 2.98
C ALA A 49 7.11 6.22 3.77
N LYS A 50 7.06 7.38 4.45
CA LYS A 50 5.87 7.81 5.22
C LYS A 50 4.66 8.06 4.32
N LEU A 51 4.86 8.62 3.12
CA LEU A 51 3.80 8.78 2.12
C LEU A 51 3.33 7.43 1.56
N PHE A 52 4.26 6.50 1.30
CA PHE A 52 3.95 5.16 0.83
C PHE A 52 3.07 4.39 1.82
N PHE A 53 3.41 4.40 3.12
CA PHE A 53 2.61 3.75 4.17
C PHE A 53 1.26 4.45 4.38
N ARG A 54 1.21 5.77 4.37
CA ARG A 54 -0.05 6.51 4.54
C ARG A 54 -1.05 6.23 3.41
N LEU A 55 -0.55 5.92 2.20
CA LEU A 55 -1.40 5.52 1.08
C LEU A 55 -1.86 4.05 1.17
N ASP A 56 -1.04 3.16 1.77
CA ASP A 56 -1.44 1.77 2.09
C ASP A 56 -2.70 1.76 2.94
N GLU A 57 -2.65 2.46 4.07
CA GLU A 57 -3.74 2.47 5.04
C GLU A 57 -5.02 3.08 4.46
N HIS A 58 -4.90 4.13 3.62
CA HIS A 58 -6.06 4.82 3.06
C HIS A 58 -6.74 4.06 1.90
N GLU A 59 -5.97 3.41 1.01
CA GLU A 59 -6.56 2.62 -0.08
C GLU A 59 -7.11 1.28 0.43
N LEU A 60 -6.52 0.72 1.49
CA LEU A 60 -7.03 -0.50 2.11
C LEU A 60 -8.34 -0.24 2.87
N ASP A 61 -8.50 0.93 3.49
CA ASP A 61 -9.72 1.30 4.23
C ASP A 61 -10.96 1.46 3.32
N GLU A 62 -10.77 1.95 2.08
CA GLU A 62 -11.85 2.07 1.08
C GLU A 62 -12.40 0.70 0.62
N THR A 63 -11.73 -0.41 0.97
CA THR A 63 -12.15 -1.77 0.59
C THR A 63 -12.69 -2.61 1.74
N ARG A 64 -13.05 -2.01 2.89
CA ARG A 64 -13.88 -2.69 3.87
C ARG A 64 -15.35 -2.38 3.57
N PRO A 65 -16.09 -3.25 2.84
CA PRO A 65 -17.53 -3.09 2.77
C PRO A 65 -18.05 -3.10 4.20
N LEU A 66 -18.98 -2.18 4.44
CA LEU A 66 -19.75 -2.01 5.66
C LEU A 66 -20.58 -3.28 6.00
N ALA A 67 -19.94 -4.42 6.23
CA ALA A 67 -20.54 -5.65 6.70
C ALA A 67 -20.60 -5.61 8.24
N GLY A 68 -21.33 -4.62 8.75
CA GLY A 68 -21.56 -4.43 10.18
C GLY A 68 -22.91 -3.81 10.50
N THR A 69 -23.76 -3.56 9.50
CA THR A 69 -25.11 -2.98 9.70
C THR A 69 -26.18 -3.84 9.04
N THR A 70 -26.12 -5.16 9.21
CA THR A 70 -27.33 -5.96 9.01
C THR A 70 -28.07 -5.94 10.34
N GLY A 71 -29.08 -5.07 10.40
CA GLY A 71 -29.97 -4.93 11.55
C GLY A 71 -30.47 -6.31 11.98
N SER A 72 -30.20 -6.62 13.24
CA SER A 72 -30.82 -7.74 13.93
C SER A 72 -32.29 -7.42 14.14
N SER A 73 -33.11 -7.62 13.10
CA SER A 73 -34.56 -7.75 13.26
C SER A 73 -34.84 -9.21 13.61
N SER A 74 -34.61 -9.55 14.88
CA SER A 74 -35.16 -10.77 15.45
C SER A 74 -36.65 -10.54 15.66
N VAL A 75 -37.46 -10.88 14.66
CA VAL A 75 -38.88 -11.16 14.88
C VAL A 75 -38.94 -12.48 15.63
N THR A 76 -39.37 -12.42 16.89
CA THR A 76 -39.66 -13.59 17.72
C THR A 76 -40.92 -13.25 18.50
N GLY A 77 -41.98 -14.01 18.26
CA GLY A 77 -43.21 -13.99 19.06
C GLY A 77 -44.35 -13.22 18.44
#